data_AF-A0A366EAP6-F1
#
_entry.id   AF-A0A366EAP6-F1
#
_cell.length_a   1.000
_cell.length_b   1.000
_cell.length_c   1.000
_cell.angle_alpha   90.00
_cell.angle_beta   90.00
_cell.angle_gamma   90.00
#
_symmetry.space_group_name_H-M   'P 1'
#
loop_
_entity.id
_entity.type
_entity.pdbx_description
1 polymer ?
#
loop_
_entity_poly.entity_id
_entity_poly.type
_entity_poly.pdbx_seq_one_letter_code
_entity_poly.pdbx_strand_id
1 'polypeptide(L)' 'MDLNLRKAILANVSDNNKEQLEATIIDAIQSGEEKMLPGLGVLFELIWNESSESEKTEMLDALEQGVKQAH' A
#
# COMPACT_ATOMS: atom_id res chain seq x y z
N MET A 1 -3.07 17.78 10.27
CA MET A 1 -2.78 18.00 8.83
C MET A 1 -2.83 16.70 8.03
N ASP A 2 -2.91 15.55 8.70
CA ASP A 2 -2.89 14.19 8.14
C ASP A 2 -4.07 13.86 7.21
N LEU A 3 -5.25 14.40 7.50
CA LEU A 3 -6.44 14.16 6.68
C LEU A 3 -6.30 14.68 5.24
N ASN A 4 -5.54 15.76 5.04
CA ASN A 4 -5.34 16.36 3.72
C ASN A 4 -4.32 15.57 2.89
N LEU A 5 -3.29 15.02 3.54
CA LEU A 5 -2.32 14.15 2.86
C LEU A 5 -3.00 12.86 2.38
N ARG A 6 -3.81 12.24 3.25
CA ARG A 6 -4.59 11.03 2.90
C ARG A 6 -5.49 11.26 1.69
N LYS A 7 -6.23 12.37 1.70
CA LYS A 7 -7.11 12.76 0.58
C LYS A 7 -6.32 13.07 -0.69
N ALA A 8 -5.16 13.72 -0.59
CA ALA A 8 -4.32 14.02 -1.73
C ALA A 8 -3.75 12.75 -2.38
N ILE A 9 -3.34 11.77 -1.56
CA ILE A 9 -2.87 10.47 -2.06
C ILE A 9 -4.01 9.73 -2.74
N LEU A 10 -5.17 9.62 -2.08
CA LEU A 10 -6.37 9.00 -2.67
C LEU A 10 -6.75 9.65 -4.00
N ALA A 11 -6.75 10.99 -4.08
CA ALA A 11 -7.06 11.72 -5.30
C ALA A 11 -6.04 11.42 -6.41
N ASN A 12 -4.74 11.36 -6.08
CA ASN A 12 -3.69 11.04 -7.05
C ASN A 12 -3.75 9.59 -7.56
N VAL A 13 -4.24 8.65 -6.75
CA VAL A 13 -4.30 7.23 -7.15
C VAL A 13 -5.66 6.80 -7.71
N SER A 14 -6.72 7.58 -7.49
CA SER A 14 -8.07 7.28 -7.98
C SER A 14 -8.16 7.25 -9.51
N ASP A 15 -7.34 8.06 -10.19
CA ASP A 15 -7.27 8.12 -11.65
C ASP A 15 -6.19 7.18 -12.24
N ASN A 16 -5.43 6.48 -11.39
CA ASN A 16 -4.37 5.58 -11.84
C ASN A 16 -4.92 4.23 -12.28
N ASN A 17 -4.41 3.72 -13.39
CA ASN A 17 -4.65 2.35 -13.79
C ASN A 17 -3.78 1.37 -12.98
N LYS A 18 -4.01 0.06 -13.15
CA LYS A 18 -3.28 -0.98 -12.40
C LYS A 18 -1.75 -0.89 -12.56
N GLU A 19 -1.26 -0.59 -13.75
CA GLU A 19 0.18 -0.49 -14.04
C GLU A 19 0.81 0.70 -13.33
N GLN A 20 0.11 1.84 -13.28
CA GLN A 20 0.55 3.04 -12.56
C GLN A 20 0.53 2.84 -11.05
N LEU A 21 -0.48 2.13 -10.52
CA LEU A 21 -0.54 1.75 -9.11
C LEU A 21 0.65 0.84 -8.73
N GLU A 22 0.94 -0.17 -9.55
CA GLU A 22 2.08 -1.06 -9.35
C GLU A 22 3.41 -0.29 -9.38
N ALA A 23 3.61 0.57 -10.39
CA ALA A 23 4.80 1.41 -10.48
C ALA A 23 4.96 2.30 -9.24
N THR A 24 3.87 2.91 -8.76
CA THR A 24 3.87 3.75 -7.54
C THR A 24 4.27 2.94 -6.30
N ILE A 25 3.78 1.71 -6.18
CA ILE A 25 4.11 0.80 -5.07
C ILE A 25 5.60 0.42 -5.13
N ILE A 26 6.09 0.03 -6.31
CA ILE A 26 7.49 -0.35 -6.51
C ILE A 26 8.42 0.83 -6.22
N ASP A 27 8.11 2.02 -6.72
CA ASP A 27 8.89 3.23 -6.48
C ASP A 27 8.94 3.58 -4.98
N ALA A 28 7.81 3.46 -4.27
CA ALA A 28 7.75 3.70 -2.83
C ALA A 28 8.61 2.70 -2.03
N ILE A 29 8.64 1.43 -2.45
CA ILE A 29 9.46 0.38 -1.81
C ILE A 29 10.95 0.61 -2.11
N GLN A 30 11.30 0.88 -3.38
CA GLN A 30 12.69 1.04 -3.81
C GLN A 30 13.33 2.34 -3.30
N SER A 31 12.54 3.41 -3.22
CA SER A 31 13.05 4.72 -2.79
C SER A 31 13.51 4.70 -1.33
N GLY A 32 12.98 3.79 -0.48
CA GLY A 32 13.35 3.68 0.93
C GLY A 32 13.13 4.96 1.76
N GLU A 33 12.55 6.01 1.15
CA GLU A 33 12.31 7.29 1.80
C GLU A 33 11.06 7.16 2.66
N GLU A 34 11.22 7.35 3.97
CA GLU A 34 10.12 7.34 4.95
C GLU A 34 8.98 8.33 4.61
N LYS A 35 9.23 9.30 3.71
CA LYS A 35 8.24 10.25 3.18
C LYS A 35 7.25 9.67 2.15
N MET A 36 7.58 8.59 1.44
CA MET A 36 6.64 7.90 0.53
C MET A 36 5.86 6.77 1.20
N LEU A 37 6.33 6.28 2.36
CA LEU A 37 5.64 5.29 3.18
C LEU A 37 4.20 5.65 3.61
N PRO A 38 3.85 6.92 3.95
CA PRO A 38 2.45 7.25 4.25
C PRO A 38 1.51 6.98 3.08
N GLY A 39 1.99 6.97 1.83
CA GLY A 39 1.19 6.59 0.66
C GLY A 39 0.95 5.09 0.55
N LEU A 40 1.99 4.29 0.78
CA LEU A 40 1.87 2.83 0.75
C LEU A 40 0.91 2.32 1.83
N GLY A 41 0.93 2.92 3.02
CA GLY A 41 -0.01 2.59 4.10
C GLY A 41 -1.46 2.89 3.75
N VAL A 42 -1.74 3.96 2.99
CA VAL A 42 -3.10 4.29 2.52
C VAL A 42 -3.56 3.31 1.45
N LEU A 43 -2.68 2.95 0.51
CA LEU A 43 -2.98 1.94 -0.52
C LEU A 43 -3.25 0.58 0.10
N PHE A 44 -2.45 0.17 1.08
CA PHE A 44 -2.65 -1.08 1.80
C PHE A 44 -3.96 -1.08 2.58
N GLU A 45 -4.33 0.03 3.24
CA GLU A 45 -5.63 0.15 3.92
C GLU A 45 -6.81 0.02 2.94
N LEU A 46 -6.72 0.62 1.75
CA LEU A 46 -7.75 0.48 0.71
C LEU A 46 -7.91 -0.96 0.27
N ILE A 47 -6.80 -1.63 -0.06
CA ILE A 47 -6.80 -3.04 -0.45
C ILE A 47 -7.41 -3.88 0.67
N TRP A 48 -6.99 -3.67 1.91
CA TRP A 48 -7.53 -4.38 3.07
C TRP A 48 -9.04 -4.15 3.24
N ASN A 49 -9.55 -2.95 3.05
CA ASN A 49 -10.98 -2.67 3.18
C ASN A 49 -11.82 -3.31 2.08
N GLU A 50 -11.30 -3.33 0.84
CA GLU A 50 -11.98 -3.94 -0.32
C GLU A 50 -11.85 -5.47 -0.38
N SER A 51 -10.87 -6.04 0.35
CA SER A 51 -10.62 -7.47 0.36
C SER A 51 -11.59 -8.29 1.21
N SER A 52 -11.94 -9.45 0.67
CA SER A 52 -12.65 -10.53 1.33
C SER A 52 -11.82 -11.16 2.47
N GLU A 53 -12.46 -11.97 3.31
CA GLU A 53 -11.76 -12.69 4.39
C GLU A 53 -10.67 -13.64 3.87
N SER A 54 -10.88 -14.25 2.69
CA SER A 54 -9.88 -15.12 2.07
C SER A 54 -8.63 -14.33 1.64
N GLU A 55 -8.82 -13.21 0.95
CA GLU A 55 -7.72 -12.36 0.49
C GLU A 55 -6.95 -11.74 1.67
N LYS A 56 -7.66 -11.34 2.74
CA LYS A 56 -7.04 -10.88 3.98
C LYS A 56 -6.16 -11.95 4.61
N THR A 57 -6.63 -13.20 4.63
CA THR A 57 -5.87 -14.33 5.16
C THR A 57 -4.60 -14.56 4.34
N GLU A 58 -4.70 -14.58 3.01
CA GLU A 58 -3.53 -14.70 2.12
C GLU A 58 -2.53 -13.57 2.32
N MET A 59 -2.99 -12.33 2.49
CA MET A 59 -2.12 -11.19 2.80
C MET A 59 -1.41 -11.33 4.13
N LEU A 60 -2.12 -11.79 5.17
CA LEU A 60 -1.51 -12.04 6.47
C LEU A 60 -0.46 -13.14 6.41
N ASP A 61 -0.73 -14.22 5.69
CA ASP A 61 0.23 -15.31 5.51
C ASP A 61 1.49 -14.83 4.76
N ALA A 62 1.32 -14.06 3.69
CA ALA A 62 2.43 -13.46 2.94
C ALA A 62 3.23 -12.49 3.82
N LEU A 63 2.56 -11.67 4.63
CA LEU A 63 3.19 -10.73 5.55
C LEU A 63 3.97 -11.47 6.65
N GLU A 64 3.38 -12.51 7.25
CA GLU A 64 4.00 -13.33 8.28
C GLU A 64 5.28 -14.00 7.76
N GLN A 65 5.23 -14.55 6.55
CA GLN A 65 6.40 -15.11 5.89
C GLN A 65 7.47 -14.06 5.60
N GLY A 66 7.09 -12.89 5.08
CA GLY A 66 8.01 -11.79 4.80
C GLY A 66 8.72 -11.29 6.05
N VAL A 67 7.99 -11.11 7.16
CA VAL A 67 8.57 -10.68 8.45
C VAL A 67 9.53 -11.73 9.00
N LYS A 68 9.19 -13.03 8.90
CA LYS A 68 10.07 -14.13 9.31
C LYS A 68 11.36 -14.20 8.50
N GLN A 69 11.34 -13.81 7.23
CA GLN A 69 12.51 -13.80 6.35
C GLN A 69 13.37 -12.52 6.49
N ALA A 70 12.77 -11.42 6.93
CA ALA A 70 13.47 -10.16 7.17
C ALA A 70 14.22 -10.12 8.52
N HIS A 71 14.03 -11.14 9.36
CA HIS A 71 14.73 -11.35 10.64
C HIS A 71 15.80 -12.42 10.49
#